data_AF-K2PZC3-F1
#
_entry.id   AF-K2PZC3-F1
#
_cell.length_a   1.000
_cell.length_b   1.000
_cell.length_c   1.000
_cell.angle_alpha   90.00
_cell.angle_beta   90.00
_cell.angle_gamma   90.00
#
_symmetry.space_group_name_H-M   'P 1'
#
loop_
_entity.id
_entity.type
_entity.pdbx_description
1 polymer ?
#
loop_
_entity_poly.entity_id
_entity_poly.type
_entity_poly.pdbx_seq_one_letter_code
_entity_poly.pdbx_strand_id
1 'polypeptide(L)' 'MKEDLFKDYQERLNVLDENIRAVALKYARDLYVDKKCSKDEALERGIVKAEMEKRNLDKNG' A
#
# COMPACT_ATOMS: atom_id res chain seq x y z
N MET A 1 -14.73 11.47 -10.59
CA MET A 1 -14.26 10.24 -9.92
C MET A 1 -12.74 10.27 -9.94
N LYS A 2 -12.06 10.26 -8.80
CA LYS A 2 -10.61 9.98 -8.81
C LYS A 2 -10.50 8.50 -9.17
N GLU A 3 -10.00 8.18 -10.36
CA GLU A 3 -9.71 6.79 -10.73
C GLU A 3 -8.85 6.16 -9.63
N ASP A 4 -9.25 4.98 -9.19
CA ASP A 4 -8.48 4.20 -8.23
C ASP A 4 -7.21 3.73 -8.94
N LEU A 5 -6.09 4.37 -8.61
CA LEU A 5 -4.80 4.20 -9.27
C LEU A 5 -4.35 2.74 -9.34
N PHE A 6 -4.79 1.94 -8.37
CA PHE A 6 -4.46 0.53 -8.20
C PHE A 6 -5.67 -0.40 -8.35
N LYS A 7 -6.73 0.02 -9.06
CA LYS A 7 -7.91 -0.83 -9.37
C LYS A 7 -7.53 -2.21 -9.91
N ASP A 8 -6.52 -2.27 -10.79
CA ASP A 8 -6.04 -3.50 -11.43
C ASP A 8 -5.43 -4.50 -10.42
N TYR A 9 -5.15 -4.06 -9.19
CA TYR A 9 -4.54 -4.85 -8.12
C TYR A 9 -5.54 -5.24 -7.03
N GLN A 10 -6.85 -5.08 -7.27
CA GLN A 10 -7.88 -5.36 -6.27
C GLN A 10 -7.77 -6.77 -5.66
N GLU A 11 -7.47 -7.80 -6.44
CA GLU A 11 -7.29 -9.16 -5.90
C GLU A 11 -6.15 -9.25 -4.88
N ARG A 12 -4.99 -8.62 -5.16
CA ARG A 12 -3.86 -8.54 -4.21
C ARG A 12 -4.18 -7.66 -3.00
N LEU A 13 -5.01 -6.63 -3.16
CA LEU A 13 -5.39 -5.75 -2.06
C LEU A 13 -6.45 -6.39 -1.15
N ASN A 14 -7.31 -7.25 -1.69
CA ASN A 14 -8.40 -7.89 -0.95
C ASN A 14 -7.94 -8.96 0.04
N VAL A 15 -6.74 -9.51 -0.14
CA VAL A 15 -6.15 -10.45 0.84
C VAL A 15 -5.54 -9.75 2.05
N LEU A 16 -5.40 -8.42 2.02
CA LEU A 16 -4.83 -7.64 3.11
C LEU A 16 -5.92 -7.21 4.10
N ASP A 17 -5.55 -7.11 5.39
CA ASP A 17 -6.38 -6.44 6.39
C ASP A 17 -6.75 -5.03 5.92
N GLU A 18 -7.96 -4.56 6.22
CA GLU A 18 -8.45 -3.26 5.77
C GLU A 18 -7.52 -2.09 6.15
N ASN A 19 -6.97 -2.12 7.38
CA ASN A 19 -6.00 -1.13 7.85
C ASN A 19 -4.68 -1.19 7.07
N ILE A 20 -4.16 -2.40 6.79
CA ILE A 20 -2.94 -2.58 6.00
C ILE A 20 -3.17 -2.11 4.57
N ARG A 21 -4.31 -2.45 3.97
CA ARG A 21 -4.71 -2.05 2.62
C ARG A 21 -4.74 -0.52 2.47
N ALA A 22 -5.37 0.18 3.41
CA ALA A 22 -5.47 1.64 3.38
C ALA A 22 -4.09 2.31 3.46
N VAL A 23 -3.23 1.83 4.36
CA VAL A 23 -1.86 2.36 4.53
C VAL A 23 -0.99 2.04 3.31
N ALA A 24 -1.07 0.80 2.79
CA ALA A 24 -0.34 0.39 1.60
C ALA A 24 -0.70 1.23 0.38
N LEU A 25 -2.00 1.49 0.15
CA LEU A 25 -2.47 2.34 -0.95
C LEU A 25 -1.96 3.78 -0.84
N LYS A 26 -1.90 4.34 0.37
CA LYS A 26 -1.35 5.68 0.60
C LYS A 26 0.14 5.72 0.21
N TYR A 27 0.95 4.81 0.74
CA TYR A 27 2.38 4.75 0.41
C TYR A 27 2.64 4.46 -1.08
N ALA A 28 1.89 3.54 -1.67
CA ALA A 28 2.03 3.20 -3.07
C ALA A 28 1.67 4.40 -3.97
N ARG A 29 0.63 5.15 -3.63
CA ARG A 29 0.26 6.36 -4.37
C ARG A 29 1.36 7.41 -4.31
N ASP A 30 1.89 7.68 -3.12
CA ASP A 30 2.96 8.66 -2.94
C ASP A 30 4.22 8.24 -3.70
N LEU A 31 4.60 6.96 -3.64
CA LEU A 31 5.74 6.42 -4.40
C LEU A 31 5.56 6.51 -5.92
N TYR A 32 4.37 6.15 -6.42
CA TYR A 32 4.09 6.20 -7.85
C TYR A 32 4.14 7.63 -8.40
N VAL A 33 3.56 8.58 -7.67
CA VAL A 33 3.53 10.00 -8.06
C VAL A 33 4.91 10.64 -7.94
N ASP A 34 5.63 10.42 -6.84
CA ASP A 34 6.87 11.15 -6.55
C ASP A 34 8.10 10.51 -7.20
N LYS A 35 8.18 9.17 -7.25
CA LYS A 35 9.37 8.46 -7.71
C LYS A 35 9.30 7.95 -9.15
N LYS A 36 8.15 8.15 -9.84
CA LYS A 36 7.90 7.63 -11.20
C LYS A 36 8.24 6.14 -11.34
N CYS A 37 8.06 5.35 -10.29
CA CYS A 37 8.24 3.90 -10.35
C CYS A 37 7.00 3.23 -10.96
N SER A 38 7.13 1.95 -11.31
CA SER A 38 5.98 1.18 -11.81
C SER A 38 4.90 1.02 -10.74
N LYS A 39 3.65 0.78 -11.15
CA LYS A 39 2.55 0.51 -10.21
C LYS A 39 2.82 -0.73 -9.35
N ASP A 40 3.37 -1.79 -9.93
CA ASP A 40 3.77 -3.01 -9.22
C ASP A 40 4.81 -2.70 -8.12
N GLU A 41 5.89 -2.01 -8.48
CA GLU A 41 6.94 -1.64 -7.53
C GLU A 41 6.43 -0.73 -6.41
N ALA A 42 5.57 0.24 -6.77
CA ALA A 42 4.97 1.14 -5.81
C ALA A 42 4.08 0.38 -4.81
N LEU A 43 3.26 -0.56 -5.32
CA LEU A 43 2.35 -1.35 -4.51
C LEU A 43 3.11 -2.31 -3.58
N GLU A 44 4.09 -3.05 -4.09
CA GLU A 44 4.88 -3.97 -3.29
C GLU A 44 5.59 -3.26 -2.13
N ARG A 45 6.20 -2.10 -2.41
CA ARG A 45 6.83 -1.28 -1.36
C ARG A 45 5.81 -0.70 -0.37
N GLY A 46 4.63 -0.30 -0.87
CA GLY A 46 3.53 0.16 -0.03
C GLY A 46 3.07 -0.91 0.97
N ILE A 47 2.89 -2.14 0.50
CA ILE A 47 2.49 -3.29 1.35
C ILE A 47 3.56 -3.58 2.41
N VAL A 48 4.82 -3.72 2.01
CA VAL A 48 5.93 -4.00 2.95
C VAL A 48 6.00 -2.92 4.03
N LYS A 49 5.87 -1.64 3.65
CA LYS A 49 5.88 -0.52 4.59
C LYS A 49 4.72 -0.60 5.58
N ALA A 50 3.49 -0.87 5.10
CA ALA A 50 2.31 -1.00 5.93
C ALA A 50 2.44 -2.16 6.96
N GLU A 51 2.96 -3.32 6.53
CA GLU A 51 3.18 -4.45 7.42
C GLU A 51 4.24 -4.16 8.50
N MET A 52 5.32 -3.46 8.14
CA MET A 52 6.34 -3.04 9.10
C MET A 52 5.77 -2.08 10.15
N GLU A 53 4.90 -1.16 9.76
CA GLU A 53 4.25 -0.24 10.70
C GLU A 53 3.31 -0.95 11.65
N LYS A 54 2.52 -1.91 11.18
CA LYS A 54 1.71 -2.77 12.05
C LYS A 54 2.57 -3.51 13.07
N ARG A 55 3.67 -4.12 12.64
CA ARG A 55 4.63 -4.81 13.53
C ARG A 55 5.27 -3.87 14.57
N ASN A 56 5.50 -2.61 14.22
CA ASN A 56 6.05 -1.64 15.16
C ASN A 56 5.02 -1.16 16.19
N LEU A 57 3.76 -1.02 15.78
CA LEU A 57 2.65 -0.70 16.68
C LEU A 57 2.42 -1.85 17.69
N ASP A 58 2.42 -3.11 17.21
CA ASP A 58 2.25 -4.29 18.06
C ASP A 58 3.39 -4.47 19.09
N LYS A 59 4.59 -3.94 18.81
CA LYS A 59 5.73 -3.99 19.74
C LYS A 59 5.71 -2.93 20.84
N ASN A 60 4.90 -1.89 20.66
CA ASN A 60 4.77 -0.77 21.61
C ASN A 60 3.41 -0.74 22.31
N GLY A 61 2.56 -1.75 22.10
CA GLY A 61 1.24 -1.92 22.70
C GLY A 61 1.26 -2.78 23.95
#